data_AF-A0A973DXS5-F1
#
_entry.id   AF-A0A973DXS5-F1
#
_cell.length_a   1.000
_cell.length_b   1.000
_cell.length_c   1.000
_cell.angle_alpha   90.00
_cell.angle_beta   90.00
_cell.angle_gamma   90.00
#
_symmetry.space_group_name_H-M   'P 1'
#
loop_
_entity.id
_entity.type
_entity.pdbx_description
1 polymer ?
#
loop_
_entity_poly.entity_id
_entity_poly.type
_entity_poly.pdbx_seq_one_letter_code
_entity_poly.pdbx_strand_id
1 'polypeptide(L)'
;MTGAAISTGSDPLIWDKRDLKFAAHWIASEPEATREAFLQNLGEDALRALPFLFEFWALEHQLPPDGHWRSWVVLGGRGAGKTRAGAEWGRSMVEGDGPTDPGRAQRVALVGETVDQVREVMIYGESGILSCTPPDRRPVYVASRKRLEWPNGAVAHVQTAFNPEGLRGPQFDAAWVDEFGCAALDRGTNQPNKFIDPKSSESRLPRYSTGARDGLIQKQYYKAMLSYWDDPAHNPQATEYEGRMIDMSRAFAWAWDTRPYPFFPNLEELWSDGDNYPRGHWLTGRASSRSLASVVAGICDRAGVASYDVSALYGYVRGYVAGDVGEARAALEPLMLRFGFDGIERDGTLVFRMRDGLNPVEIDPAWVAVDADQEGLITRTKDAEAELAGRVRLRFVEADADFDVVVEEAILPDEATHAVATSELSMALTRGEGRGITERWLSEARVARDSVSFALPPSRVDVRAGDTIALPTEDGEVREIYRVDRVEQGPHQVIEAVRIAPSIYQQVDLQETLARKSVQPGPVPVSAFFMDL
;
A
#
# COMPACT_ATOMS: atom_id res chain seq x y z
N MET A 1 -20.17 11.40 -37.08
CA MET A 1 -21.41 11.91 -37.71
C MET A 1 -22.60 11.16 -37.16
N THR A 2 -23.20 11.70 -36.10
CA THR A 2 -24.59 11.48 -35.69
C THR A 2 -25.00 12.83 -35.13
N GLY A 3 -25.63 13.64 -35.97
CA GLY A 3 -26.01 15.01 -35.63
C GLY A 3 -27.11 15.01 -34.57
N ALA A 4 -26.88 15.71 -33.47
CA ALA A 4 -27.94 16.11 -32.58
C ALA A 4 -28.79 17.17 -33.29
N ALA A 5 -30.02 16.79 -33.64
CA ALA A 5 -31.00 17.73 -34.16
C ALA A 5 -31.42 18.69 -33.04
N ILE A 6 -31.30 19.99 -33.29
CA ILE A 6 -31.85 21.04 -32.42
C ILE A 6 -33.38 20.92 -32.49
N SER A 7 -33.97 20.39 -31.41
CA SER A 7 -35.43 20.39 -31.20
C SER A 7 -35.90 21.83 -31.05
N THR A 8 -36.86 22.22 -31.89
CA THR A 8 -37.53 23.51 -31.82
C THR A 8 -38.87 23.32 -31.10
N GLY A 9 -38.90 23.58 -29.79
CA GLY A 9 -40.18 23.74 -29.06
C GLY A 9 -40.15 23.33 -27.60
N SER A 10 -40.37 24.31 -26.72
CA SER A 10 -40.92 24.18 -25.36
C SER A 10 -40.21 23.28 -24.34
N ASP A 11 -38.90 23.12 -24.43
CA ASP A 11 -38.13 22.52 -23.33
C ASP A 11 -37.94 23.52 -22.19
N PRO A 12 -38.02 23.08 -20.90
CA PRO A 12 -37.81 23.96 -19.77
C PRO A 12 -36.42 24.61 -19.85
N LEU A 13 -36.35 25.92 -19.57
CA LEU A 13 -35.15 26.77 -19.56
C LEU A 13 -34.07 26.35 -18.52
N ILE A 14 -34.21 25.17 -17.94
CA ILE A 14 -33.27 24.59 -17.00
C ILE A 14 -32.83 23.28 -17.64
N TRP A 15 -31.65 23.30 -18.28
CA TRP A 15 -30.95 22.10 -18.68
C TRP A 15 -30.92 21.12 -17.51
N ASP A 16 -31.31 19.88 -17.79
CA ASP A 16 -31.17 18.75 -16.88
C ASP A 16 -29.76 18.80 -16.24
N LYS A 17 -29.67 18.57 -14.91
CA LYS A 17 -28.40 18.44 -14.16
C LYS A 17 -27.37 17.50 -14.84
N ARG A 18 -27.79 16.67 -15.78
CA ARG A 18 -26.98 15.71 -16.55
C ARG A 18 -26.28 16.31 -17.77
N ASP A 19 -26.78 17.38 -18.39
CA ASP A 19 -26.18 17.97 -19.60
C ASP A 19 -25.06 18.98 -19.31
N LEU A 20 -24.87 19.36 -18.04
CA LEU A 20 -23.87 20.35 -17.62
C LEU A 20 -22.47 19.75 -17.36
N LYS A 21 -22.35 18.44 -17.14
CA LYS A 21 -21.05 17.83 -16.84
C LYS A 21 -20.14 17.90 -18.07
N PHE A 22 -18.95 18.48 -17.93
CA PHE A 22 -17.93 18.58 -18.99
C PHE A 22 -18.32 19.47 -20.19
N ALA A 23 -19.40 20.25 -20.05
CA ALA A 23 -19.93 21.05 -21.15
C ALA A 23 -18.93 22.09 -21.68
N ALA A 24 -17.99 22.59 -20.84
CA ALA A 24 -16.90 23.46 -21.29
C ALA A 24 -15.97 22.77 -22.31
N HIS A 25 -15.65 21.49 -22.10
CA HIS A 25 -14.79 20.75 -23.02
C HIS A 25 -15.49 20.53 -24.36
N TRP A 26 -16.76 20.10 -24.31
CA TRP A 26 -17.58 19.92 -25.49
C TRP A 26 -17.71 21.24 -26.28
N ILE A 27 -18.16 22.32 -25.64
CA ILE A 27 -18.35 23.60 -26.35
C ILE A 27 -17.03 24.17 -26.87
N ALA A 28 -15.90 23.95 -26.19
CA ALA A 28 -14.60 24.39 -26.66
C ALA A 28 -14.15 23.65 -27.94
N SER A 29 -14.60 22.41 -28.13
CA SER A 29 -14.32 21.60 -29.33
C SER A 29 -15.18 21.98 -30.54
N GLU A 30 -16.26 22.72 -30.33
CA GLU A 30 -17.18 23.14 -31.38
C GLU A 30 -16.67 24.36 -32.18
N PRO A 31 -17.17 24.59 -33.41
CA PRO A 31 -16.83 25.76 -34.21
C PRO A 31 -17.14 27.09 -33.50
N GLU A 32 -16.42 28.15 -33.87
CA GLU A 32 -16.60 29.50 -33.32
C GLU A 32 -18.05 29.97 -33.34
N ALA A 33 -18.77 29.77 -34.45
CA ALA A 33 -20.18 30.13 -34.57
C ALA A 33 -21.08 29.42 -33.54
N THR A 34 -20.81 28.15 -33.21
CA THR A 34 -21.55 27.39 -32.19
C THR A 34 -21.26 27.93 -30.80
N ARG A 35 -20.00 28.28 -30.50
CA ARG A 35 -19.60 28.88 -29.23
C ARG A 35 -20.22 30.26 -29.01
N GLU A 36 -20.22 31.09 -30.04
CA GLU A 36 -20.85 32.40 -30.00
C GLU A 36 -22.37 32.29 -29.83
N ALA A 37 -23.02 31.39 -30.57
CA ALA A 37 -24.44 31.14 -30.43
C ALA A 37 -24.80 30.64 -29.03
N PHE A 38 -24.00 29.75 -28.44
CA PHE A 38 -24.18 29.30 -27.06
C PHE A 38 -24.12 30.48 -26.08
N LEU A 39 -23.08 31.32 -26.15
CA LEU A 39 -22.91 32.47 -25.27
C LEU A 39 -24.01 33.53 -25.46
N GLN A 40 -24.47 33.77 -26.69
CA GLN A 40 -25.54 34.72 -26.99
C GLN A 40 -26.93 34.25 -26.50
N ASN A 41 -27.12 32.93 -26.37
CA ASN A 41 -28.36 32.36 -25.84
C ASN A 41 -28.42 32.35 -24.31
N LEU A 42 -27.31 32.61 -23.61
CA LEU A 42 -27.29 32.74 -22.16
C LEU A 42 -27.76 34.14 -21.75
N GLY A 43 -28.69 34.19 -20.80
CA GLY A 43 -29.05 35.45 -20.15
C GLY A 43 -27.87 36.06 -19.39
N GLU A 44 -27.93 37.36 -19.10
CA GLU A 44 -26.85 38.10 -18.44
C GLU A 44 -26.44 37.49 -17.09
N ASP A 45 -27.42 37.00 -16.32
CA ASP A 45 -27.17 36.34 -15.04
C ASP A 45 -26.53 34.96 -15.22
N ALA A 46 -26.90 34.22 -16.25
CA ALA A 46 -26.29 32.94 -16.58
C ALA A 46 -24.83 33.12 -17.02
N LEU A 47 -24.53 34.16 -17.82
CA LEU A 47 -23.17 34.52 -18.20
C LEU A 47 -22.30 34.91 -17.00
N ARG A 48 -22.86 35.62 -16.01
CA ARG A 48 -22.16 35.96 -14.76
C ARG A 48 -21.93 34.74 -13.87
N ALA A 49 -22.86 33.80 -13.84
CA ALA A 49 -22.76 32.58 -13.05
C ALA A 49 -21.80 31.55 -13.67
N LEU A 50 -21.71 31.51 -15.01
CA LEU A 50 -20.99 30.47 -15.76
C LEU A 50 -19.57 30.18 -15.26
N PRO A 51 -18.70 31.17 -14.94
CA PRO A 51 -17.35 30.91 -14.42
C PRO A 51 -17.32 30.14 -13.08
N PHE A 52 -18.42 30.18 -12.32
CA PHE A 52 -18.54 29.62 -10.98
C PHE A 52 -19.37 28.32 -10.93
N LEU A 53 -19.88 27.86 -12.08
CA LEU A 53 -20.56 26.57 -12.23
C LEU A 53 -19.53 25.47 -12.41
N PHE A 54 -19.14 24.82 -11.31
CA PHE A 54 -18.04 23.86 -11.34
C PHE A 54 -18.29 22.71 -12.31
N GLU A 55 -19.50 22.15 -12.35
CA GLU A 55 -19.87 21.01 -13.20
C GLU A 55 -19.64 21.30 -14.69
N PHE A 56 -19.80 22.56 -15.11
CA PHE A 56 -19.53 23.00 -16.47
C PHE A 56 -18.03 22.92 -16.83
N TRP A 57 -17.16 23.27 -15.88
CA TRP A 57 -15.70 23.38 -16.08
C TRP A 57 -14.88 22.19 -15.57
N ALA A 58 -15.47 21.34 -14.72
CA ALA A 58 -14.78 20.24 -14.08
C ALA A 58 -14.22 19.27 -15.11
N LEU A 59 -13.08 18.65 -14.82
CA LEU A 59 -12.57 17.49 -15.56
C LEU A 59 -13.26 16.22 -15.04
N GLU A 60 -13.33 15.17 -15.86
CA GLU A 60 -14.01 13.92 -15.50
C GLU A 60 -13.55 13.35 -14.17
N HIS A 61 -12.24 13.26 -13.97
CA HIS A 61 -11.67 12.75 -12.74
C HIS A 61 -11.89 13.64 -11.50
N GLN A 62 -12.41 14.86 -11.65
CA GLN A 62 -12.72 15.77 -10.53
C GLN A 62 -14.14 15.61 -10.02
N LEU A 63 -15.01 14.92 -10.76
CA LEU A 63 -16.38 14.62 -10.37
C LEU A 63 -16.51 13.14 -10.00
N PRO A 64 -17.39 12.80 -9.03
CA PRO A 64 -17.68 11.41 -8.74
C PRO A 64 -18.30 10.75 -9.98
N PRO A 65 -17.84 9.55 -10.37
CA PRO A 65 -18.41 8.83 -11.51
C PRO A 65 -19.84 8.39 -11.23
N ASP A 66 -20.62 8.23 -12.31
CA ASP A 66 -22.00 7.76 -12.22
C ASP A 66 -22.08 6.26 -11.89
N GLY A 67 -23.18 5.83 -11.27
CA GLY A 67 -23.43 4.44 -10.90
C GLY A 67 -22.74 3.99 -9.60
N HIS A 68 -22.65 2.67 -9.42
CA HIS A 68 -21.99 2.07 -8.26
C HIS A 68 -20.51 1.84 -8.56
N TRP A 69 -19.64 2.43 -7.75
CA TRP A 69 -18.20 2.25 -7.83
C TRP A 69 -17.64 1.85 -6.47
N ARG A 70 -16.59 1.01 -6.51
CA ARG A 70 -15.86 0.59 -5.29
C ARG A 70 -14.74 1.56 -4.95
N SER A 71 -14.17 2.23 -5.95
CA SER A 71 -13.07 3.18 -5.79
C SER A 71 -13.12 4.20 -6.92
N TRP A 72 -12.79 5.46 -6.60
CA TRP A 72 -12.70 6.57 -7.53
C TRP A 72 -11.30 7.18 -7.44
N VAL A 73 -10.69 7.49 -8.58
CA VAL A 73 -9.37 8.09 -8.66
C VAL A 73 -9.48 9.52 -9.16
N VAL A 74 -8.95 10.46 -8.37
CA VAL A 74 -8.69 11.82 -8.83
C VAL A 74 -7.26 11.83 -9.36
N LEU A 75 -7.10 12.11 -10.65
CA LEU A 75 -5.78 12.20 -11.26
C LEU A 75 -4.93 13.24 -10.54
N GLY A 76 -3.71 12.85 -10.16
CA GLY A 76 -2.72 13.72 -9.52
C GLY A 76 -1.85 14.46 -10.53
N GLY A 77 -1.14 15.49 -10.06
CA GLY A 77 -0.19 16.28 -10.86
C GLY A 77 -0.42 17.79 -10.78
N ARG A 78 0.56 18.57 -11.25
CA ARG A 78 0.38 20.02 -11.40
C ARG A 78 -0.66 20.28 -12.49
N GLY A 79 -1.61 21.17 -12.21
CA GLY A 79 -2.69 21.50 -13.16
C GLY A 79 -3.88 20.53 -13.15
N ALA A 80 -3.82 19.41 -12.43
CA ALA A 80 -4.96 18.48 -12.32
C ALA A 80 -6.17 19.05 -11.55
N GLY A 81 -6.01 20.22 -10.91
CA GLY A 81 -7.11 20.92 -10.23
C GLY A 81 -7.61 20.25 -8.94
N LYS A 82 -6.76 19.52 -8.22
CA LYS A 82 -7.09 18.92 -6.91
C LYS A 82 -7.66 19.93 -5.91
N THR A 83 -6.98 21.06 -5.75
CA THR A 83 -7.41 22.14 -4.86
C THR A 83 -8.73 22.74 -5.31
N ARG A 84 -8.95 22.89 -6.63
CA ARG A 84 -10.23 23.35 -7.19
C ARG A 84 -11.35 22.38 -6.82
N ALA A 85 -11.18 21.09 -7.07
CA ALA A 85 -12.20 20.09 -6.74
C ALA A 85 -12.58 20.11 -5.24
N GLY A 86 -11.60 20.25 -4.35
CA GLY A 86 -11.85 20.38 -2.91
C GLY A 86 -12.53 21.70 -2.51
N ALA A 87 -12.13 22.83 -3.10
CA ALA A 87 -12.75 24.13 -2.86
C ALA A 87 -14.20 24.16 -3.33
N GLU A 88 -14.47 23.64 -4.52
CA GLU A 88 -15.81 23.56 -5.12
C GLU A 88 -16.71 22.60 -4.35
N TRP A 89 -16.17 21.47 -3.86
CA TRP A 89 -16.88 20.62 -2.91
C TRP A 89 -17.24 21.38 -1.63
N GLY A 90 -16.27 22.07 -1.02
CA GLY A 90 -16.50 22.88 0.18
C GLY A 90 -17.59 23.93 -0.02
N ARG A 91 -17.56 24.64 -1.17
CA ARG A 91 -18.62 25.56 -1.59
C ARG A 91 -19.98 24.87 -1.72
N SER A 92 -20.06 23.74 -2.42
CA SER A 92 -21.30 22.97 -2.60
C SER A 92 -21.92 22.47 -1.29
N MET A 93 -21.10 22.34 -0.24
CA MET A 93 -21.59 21.98 1.09
C MET A 93 -22.21 23.17 1.80
N VAL A 94 -21.67 24.39 1.66
CA VAL A 94 -22.11 25.55 2.45
C VAL A 94 -23.03 26.52 1.72
N GLU A 95 -22.98 26.58 0.40
CA GLU A 95 -23.78 27.49 -0.43
C GLU A 95 -25.14 26.85 -0.77
N GLY A 96 -26.21 27.65 -0.68
CA GLY A 96 -27.55 27.32 -1.19
C GLY A 96 -27.84 27.99 -2.55
N ASP A 97 -29.08 27.91 -3.02
CA ASP A 97 -29.50 28.46 -4.32
C ASP A 97 -29.25 29.98 -4.39
N GLY A 98 -29.63 30.73 -3.35
CA GLY A 98 -29.37 32.16 -3.20
C GLY A 98 -28.16 32.49 -2.31
N PRO A 99 -27.71 33.77 -2.28
CA PRO A 99 -26.49 34.14 -1.56
C PRO A 99 -26.55 34.03 -0.03
N THR A 100 -27.75 34.11 0.53
CA THR A 100 -28.01 33.99 1.97
C THR A 100 -28.68 32.67 2.33
N ASP A 101 -28.93 31.81 1.34
CA ASP A 101 -29.63 30.56 1.56
C ASP A 101 -28.67 29.55 2.21
N PRO A 102 -29.14 28.76 3.19
CA PRO A 102 -28.32 27.77 3.86
C PRO A 102 -27.97 26.62 2.90
N GLY A 103 -26.71 26.17 2.92
CA GLY A 103 -26.29 24.92 2.30
C GLY A 103 -26.56 23.70 3.17
N ARG A 104 -26.00 22.56 2.75
CA ARG A 104 -26.08 21.26 3.47
C ARG A 104 -25.28 21.24 4.78
N ALA A 105 -24.25 22.07 4.88
CA ALA A 105 -23.35 22.21 6.02
C ALA A 105 -23.26 23.67 6.44
N GLN A 106 -23.20 23.91 7.75
CA GLN A 106 -22.96 25.25 8.31
C GLN A 106 -21.58 25.38 8.95
N ARG A 107 -20.99 24.26 9.40
CA ARG A 107 -19.69 24.23 10.08
C ARG A 107 -18.78 23.24 9.40
N VAL A 108 -17.80 23.75 8.66
CA VAL A 108 -16.83 22.94 7.91
C VAL A 108 -15.46 22.99 8.58
N ALA A 109 -14.75 21.86 8.64
CA ALA A 109 -13.34 21.83 8.97
C ALA A 109 -12.48 21.88 7.70
N LEU A 110 -11.52 22.79 7.63
CA LEU A 110 -10.44 22.79 6.64
C LEU A 110 -9.18 22.30 7.33
N VAL A 111 -8.77 21.08 7.04
CA VAL A 111 -7.66 20.40 7.74
C VAL A 111 -6.46 20.28 6.81
N GLY A 112 -5.34 20.88 7.21
CA GLY A 112 -4.04 20.71 6.54
C GLY A 112 -2.92 20.45 7.55
N GLU A 113 -1.67 20.38 7.09
CA GLU A 113 -0.53 20.19 8.00
C GLU A 113 -0.40 21.40 8.95
N THR A 114 -0.46 22.61 8.40
CA THR A 114 -0.30 23.88 9.14
C THR A 114 -1.40 24.89 8.80
N VAL A 115 -1.61 25.87 9.69
CA VAL A 115 -2.57 26.96 9.48
C VAL A 115 -2.23 27.75 8.22
N ASP A 116 -0.94 28.01 7.98
CA ASP A 116 -0.49 28.78 6.82
C ASP A 116 -0.72 28.02 5.52
N GLN A 117 -0.47 26.71 5.47
CA GLN A 117 -0.80 25.92 4.27
C GLN A 117 -2.30 25.93 3.96
N VAL A 118 -3.17 25.76 4.98
CA VAL A 118 -4.62 25.86 4.77
C VAL A 118 -4.98 27.24 4.22
N ARG A 119 -4.41 28.31 4.80
CA ARG A 119 -4.66 29.68 4.37
C ARG A 119 -4.19 29.92 2.93
N GLU A 120 -2.95 29.60 2.61
CA GLU A 120 -2.34 29.92 1.31
C GLU A 120 -2.81 29.00 0.18
N VAL A 121 -3.19 27.75 0.48
CA VAL A 121 -3.61 26.77 -0.55
C VAL A 121 -5.13 26.67 -0.63
N MET A 122 -5.81 26.38 0.48
CA MET A 122 -7.25 26.09 0.45
C MET A 122 -8.11 27.36 0.42
N ILE A 123 -7.64 28.45 1.03
CA ILE A 123 -8.42 29.70 1.15
C ILE A 123 -8.06 30.71 0.05
N TYR A 124 -6.80 31.18 0.04
CA TYR A 124 -6.33 32.25 -0.84
C TYR A 124 -5.65 31.75 -2.12
N GLY A 125 -5.44 30.43 -2.25
CA GLY A 125 -4.77 29.87 -3.42
C GLY A 125 -5.47 30.23 -4.73
N GLU A 126 -4.76 30.11 -5.85
CA GLU A 126 -5.30 30.37 -7.19
C GLU A 126 -6.58 29.57 -7.47
N SER A 127 -6.67 28.35 -6.92
CA SER A 127 -7.86 27.49 -6.93
C SER A 127 -8.49 27.30 -5.55
N GLY A 128 -8.23 28.20 -4.61
CA GLY A 128 -8.79 28.18 -3.27
C GLY A 128 -10.23 28.71 -3.24
N ILE A 129 -10.90 28.54 -2.10
CA ILE A 129 -12.30 28.89 -1.89
C ILE A 129 -12.59 30.33 -2.33
N LEU A 130 -11.75 31.31 -1.98
CA LEU A 130 -12.01 32.71 -2.32
C LEU A 130 -11.94 33.01 -3.82
N SER A 131 -11.15 32.24 -4.57
CA SER A 131 -11.01 32.37 -6.02
C SER A 131 -12.15 31.67 -6.75
N CYS A 132 -12.64 30.56 -6.18
CA CYS A 132 -13.78 29.81 -6.71
C CYS A 132 -15.15 30.41 -6.35
N THR A 133 -15.26 31.30 -5.35
CA THR A 133 -16.57 31.81 -4.90
C THR A 133 -17.02 33.06 -5.66
N PRO A 134 -18.26 33.13 -6.16
CA PRO A 134 -18.79 34.32 -6.84
C PRO A 134 -18.86 35.53 -5.89
N PRO A 135 -18.80 36.77 -6.42
CA PRO A 135 -18.72 37.99 -5.60
C PRO A 135 -19.86 38.17 -4.60
N ASP A 136 -21.07 37.70 -4.91
CA ASP A 136 -22.27 37.81 -4.08
C ASP A 136 -22.28 36.83 -2.89
N ARG A 137 -21.52 35.72 -2.98
CA ARG A 137 -21.41 34.67 -1.94
C ARG A 137 -20.05 34.65 -1.24
N ARG A 138 -19.14 35.54 -1.63
CA ARG A 138 -17.72 35.49 -1.23
C ARG A 138 -17.55 35.57 0.29
N PRO A 139 -16.92 34.56 0.93
CA PRO A 139 -16.70 34.59 2.37
C PRO A 139 -15.59 35.56 2.78
N VAL A 140 -15.58 35.91 4.07
CA VAL A 140 -14.56 36.73 4.70
C VAL A 140 -13.68 35.86 5.60
N TYR A 141 -12.37 35.92 5.42
CA TYR A 141 -11.43 35.26 6.33
C TYR A 141 -11.15 36.10 7.58
N VAL A 142 -11.46 35.55 8.75
CA VAL A 142 -11.24 36.19 10.05
C VAL A 142 -10.01 35.57 10.72
N ALA A 143 -8.84 36.15 10.46
CA ALA A 143 -7.55 35.62 10.90
C ALA A 143 -7.45 35.37 12.42
N SER A 144 -7.99 36.28 13.24
CA SER A 144 -8.00 36.16 14.71
C SER A 144 -8.78 34.95 15.23
N ARG A 145 -9.74 34.45 14.44
CA ARG A 145 -10.58 33.29 14.75
C ARG A 145 -10.26 32.06 13.89
N LYS A 146 -9.27 32.18 12.99
CA LYS A 146 -8.83 31.12 12.07
C LYS A 146 -10.01 30.48 11.32
N ARG A 147 -10.90 31.30 10.74
CA ARG A 147 -12.10 30.80 10.05
C ARG A 147 -12.53 31.68 8.88
N LEU A 148 -13.19 31.09 7.90
CA LEU A 148 -13.95 31.76 6.84
C LEU A 148 -15.41 31.88 7.25
N GLU A 149 -16.05 33.01 6.95
CA GLU A 149 -17.46 33.28 7.24
C GLU A 149 -18.20 33.68 5.95
N TRP A 150 -19.26 32.94 5.59
CA TRP A 150 -20.09 33.23 4.42
C TRP A 150 -21.25 34.18 4.78
N PRO A 151 -21.82 34.90 3.78
CA PRO A 151 -22.98 35.76 3.99
C PRO A 151 -24.22 35.05 4.55
N ASN A 152 -24.37 33.74 4.28
CA ASN A 152 -25.45 32.91 4.81
C ASN A 152 -25.21 32.41 6.25
N GLY A 153 -24.10 32.82 6.88
CA GLY A 153 -23.75 32.45 8.25
C GLY A 153 -22.97 31.13 8.40
N ALA A 154 -22.70 30.41 7.30
CA ALA A 154 -21.82 29.25 7.34
C ALA A 154 -20.37 29.65 7.67
N VAL A 155 -19.66 28.74 8.33
CA VAL A 155 -18.30 28.96 8.82
C VAL A 155 -17.41 27.77 8.49
N ALA A 156 -16.23 28.02 7.92
CA ALA A 156 -15.19 27.01 7.77
C ALA A 156 -14.01 27.31 8.70
N HIS A 157 -13.73 26.43 9.67
CA HIS A 157 -12.64 26.56 10.62
C HIS A 157 -11.36 25.93 10.10
N VAL A 158 -10.24 26.64 10.25
CA VAL A 158 -8.91 26.11 9.96
C VAL A 158 -8.45 25.22 11.11
N GLN A 159 -8.10 23.99 10.79
CA GLN A 159 -7.61 22.97 11.71
C GLN A 159 -6.29 22.39 11.20
N THR A 160 -5.47 21.85 12.11
CA THR A 160 -4.15 21.34 11.75
C THR A 160 -3.91 19.91 12.24
N ALA A 161 -3.17 19.14 11.45
CA ALA A 161 -2.73 17.80 11.82
C ALA A 161 -1.83 17.80 13.09
N PHE A 162 -1.13 18.89 13.38
CA PHE A 162 -0.32 19.04 14.60
C PHE A 162 -1.13 19.26 15.89
N ASN A 163 -2.39 19.67 15.79
CA ASN A 163 -3.27 19.87 16.94
C ASN A 163 -4.63 19.16 16.74
N PRO A 164 -4.65 17.82 16.75
CA PRO A 164 -5.87 17.05 16.48
C PRO A 164 -6.99 17.30 17.50
N GLU A 165 -6.64 17.66 18.74
CA GLU A 165 -7.62 18.03 19.77
C GLU A 165 -8.46 19.27 19.40
N GLY A 166 -7.95 20.12 18.49
CA GLY A 166 -8.70 21.26 17.94
C GLY A 166 -9.97 20.87 17.18
N LEU A 167 -10.11 19.62 16.76
CA LEU A 167 -11.31 19.10 16.10
C LEU A 167 -12.47 18.88 17.07
N ARG A 168 -12.23 18.81 18.39
CA ARG A 168 -13.27 18.60 19.41
C ARG A 168 -13.95 19.91 19.80
N GLY A 169 -15.29 19.91 19.83
CA GLY A 169 -16.10 21.03 20.30
C GLY A 169 -16.85 21.82 19.21
N PRO A 170 -16.25 22.17 18.06
CA PRO A 170 -16.95 22.90 17.00
C PRO A 170 -18.18 22.19 16.42
N GLN A 171 -18.26 20.86 16.55
CA GLN A 171 -19.33 20.01 16.00
C GLN A 171 -19.48 20.23 14.49
N PHE A 172 -18.48 19.78 13.72
CA PHE A 172 -18.46 19.95 12.27
C PHE A 172 -19.54 19.12 11.58
N ASP A 173 -20.14 19.69 10.55
CA ASP A 173 -21.09 19.00 9.67
C ASP A 173 -20.34 18.37 8.47
N ALA A 174 -19.17 18.92 8.11
CA ALA A 174 -18.29 18.39 7.05
C ALA A 174 -16.81 18.69 7.33
N ALA A 175 -15.90 17.92 6.71
CA ALA A 175 -14.47 18.16 6.79
C ALA A 175 -13.80 17.95 5.43
N TRP A 176 -13.05 18.96 4.97
CA TRP A 176 -12.06 18.79 3.92
C TRP A 176 -10.73 18.45 4.58
N VAL A 177 -10.31 17.20 4.42
CA VAL A 177 -9.02 16.68 4.92
C VAL A 177 -8.08 16.45 3.74
N ASP A 178 -6.79 16.63 4.00
CA ASP A 178 -5.72 16.30 3.05
C ASP A 178 -5.60 14.78 2.82
N GLU A 179 -4.83 14.39 1.81
CA GLU A 179 -4.75 13.01 1.33
C GLU A 179 -4.16 12.02 2.35
N PHE A 180 -4.63 10.76 2.29
CA PHE A 180 -4.08 9.68 3.09
C PHE A 180 -3.20 8.78 2.21
N GLY A 181 -2.00 8.48 2.71
CA GLY A 181 -1.04 7.65 2.02
C GLY A 181 0.12 7.25 2.90
N CYS A 182 0.80 6.18 2.51
CA CYS A 182 1.99 5.69 3.19
C CYS A 182 3.05 5.32 2.16
N ALA A 183 4.30 5.69 2.43
CA ALA A 183 5.44 5.28 1.63
C ALA A 183 5.66 3.76 1.72
N ALA A 184 6.15 3.15 0.63
CA ALA A 184 6.54 1.74 0.58
C ALA A 184 7.93 1.50 1.19
N LEU A 185 8.06 1.78 2.49
CA LEU A 185 9.32 1.79 3.22
C LEU A 185 9.10 1.22 4.62
N ASP A 186 10.06 0.47 5.15
CA ASP A 186 10.03 -0.14 6.49
C ASP A 186 9.48 0.84 7.54
N ARG A 187 8.47 0.41 8.28
CA ARG A 187 7.77 1.24 9.30
C ARG A 187 7.28 2.59 8.77
N GLY A 188 6.94 2.68 7.48
CA GLY A 188 6.36 3.88 6.85
C GLY A 188 5.16 4.44 7.62
N THR A 189 4.37 3.56 8.24
CA THR A 189 3.21 3.92 9.07
C THR A 189 3.54 4.71 10.32
N ASN A 190 4.79 4.69 10.80
CA ASN A 190 5.19 5.47 11.98
C ASN A 190 5.17 6.97 11.70
N GLN A 191 5.41 7.37 10.44
CA GLN A 191 5.26 8.74 9.95
C GLN A 191 4.82 8.70 8.48
N PRO A 192 3.53 8.49 8.19
CA PRO A 192 3.04 8.21 6.84
C PRO A 192 3.36 9.29 5.81
N ASN A 193 3.58 10.53 6.25
CA ASN A 193 3.96 11.66 5.39
C ASN A 193 5.45 11.67 4.97
N LYS A 194 6.30 10.79 5.52
CA LYS A 194 7.73 10.76 5.23
C LYS A 194 8.07 9.70 4.17
N PHE A 195 8.95 10.07 3.25
CA PHE A 195 9.57 9.18 2.28
C PHE A 195 10.97 9.69 1.92
N ILE A 196 11.76 8.83 1.26
CA ILE A 196 13.11 9.18 0.82
C ILE A 196 13.04 9.86 -0.55
N ASP A 197 13.55 11.09 -0.61
CA ASP A 197 13.92 11.76 -1.85
C ASP A 197 15.41 12.15 -1.75
N PRO A 198 16.32 11.49 -2.49
CA PRO A 198 17.76 11.80 -2.46
C PRO A 198 18.08 13.24 -2.87
N LYS A 199 17.16 13.93 -3.56
CA LYS A 199 17.34 15.29 -4.08
C LYS A 199 16.79 16.36 -3.13
N SER A 200 16.09 15.96 -2.06
CA SER A 200 15.46 16.89 -1.11
C SER A 200 16.24 16.95 0.20
N SER A 201 16.50 18.17 0.69
CA SER A 201 17.04 18.42 2.03
C SER A 201 16.05 18.13 3.16
N GLU A 202 14.76 17.95 2.83
CA GLU A 202 13.70 17.62 3.78
C GLU A 202 13.44 16.11 3.91
N SER A 203 14.17 15.31 3.13
CA SER A 203 14.13 13.85 3.13
C SER A 203 14.51 13.28 4.50
N ARG A 204 13.61 12.49 5.09
CA ARG A 204 13.84 11.83 6.39
C ARG A 204 13.21 10.46 6.39
N LEU A 205 13.87 9.52 7.06
CA LEU A 205 13.28 8.23 7.39
C LEU A 205 12.16 8.39 8.42
N PRO A 206 11.09 7.57 8.33
CA PRO A 206 10.16 7.38 9.43
C PRO A 206 10.87 6.96 10.72
N ARG A 207 10.25 7.21 11.87
CA ARG A 207 10.84 6.83 13.16
C ARG A 207 11.15 5.34 13.22
N TYR A 208 12.39 5.03 13.60
CA TYR A 208 12.92 3.66 13.77
C TYR A 208 12.95 2.79 12.51
N SER A 209 12.75 3.38 11.35
CA SER A 209 12.84 2.70 10.05
C SER A 209 14.27 2.30 9.73
N THR A 210 14.47 1.13 9.13
CA THR A 210 15.74 0.71 8.53
C THR A 210 16.01 1.37 7.17
N GLY A 211 14.96 1.90 6.51
CA GLY A 211 15.03 2.52 5.19
C GLY A 211 14.80 1.53 4.04
N ALA A 212 14.66 0.24 4.35
CA ALA A 212 14.38 -0.80 3.38
C ALA A 212 13.05 -0.57 2.66
N ARG A 213 12.96 -0.99 1.40
CA ARG A 213 11.72 -1.03 0.63
C ARG A 213 10.74 -2.01 1.27
N ASP A 214 9.51 -1.57 1.50
CA ASP A 214 8.44 -2.42 2.02
C ASP A 214 7.10 -2.10 1.34
N GLY A 215 6.72 -2.91 0.35
CA GLY A 215 5.41 -2.81 -0.28
C GLY A 215 4.28 -3.39 0.55
N LEU A 216 4.58 -4.28 1.51
CA LEU A 216 3.57 -4.89 2.37
C LEU A 216 3.05 -3.87 3.37
N ILE A 217 3.92 -3.11 4.03
CA ILE A 217 3.49 -2.12 5.03
C ILE A 217 2.61 -1.04 4.41
N GLN A 218 2.92 -0.59 3.20
CA GLN A 218 2.05 0.32 2.43
C GLN A 218 0.65 -0.30 2.22
N LYS A 219 0.59 -1.57 1.81
CA LYS A 219 -0.68 -2.28 1.63
C LYS A 219 -1.45 -2.44 2.95
N GLN A 220 -0.75 -2.76 4.04
CA GLN A 220 -1.36 -2.88 5.37
C GLN A 220 -1.90 -1.54 5.86
N TYR A 221 -1.23 -0.42 5.59
CA TYR A 221 -1.73 0.91 5.89
C TYR A 221 -3.11 1.16 5.27
N TYR A 222 -3.24 0.94 3.95
CA TYR A 222 -4.54 1.15 3.29
C TYR A 222 -5.60 0.17 3.78
N LYS A 223 -5.23 -1.10 4.00
CA LYS A 223 -6.15 -2.09 4.56
C LYS A 223 -6.65 -1.65 5.94
N ALA A 224 -5.76 -1.22 6.82
CA ALA A 224 -6.09 -0.75 8.16
C ALA A 224 -6.98 0.49 8.10
N MET A 225 -6.61 1.49 7.30
CA MET A 225 -7.37 2.75 7.16
C MET A 225 -8.79 2.48 6.65
N LEU A 226 -8.92 1.71 5.57
CA LEU A 226 -10.22 1.43 4.96
C LEU A 226 -11.09 0.55 5.86
N SER A 227 -10.54 -0.54 6.42
CA SER A 227 -11.33 -1.44 7.28
C SER A 227 -11.74 -0.79 8.60
N TYR A 228 -10.90 0.07 9.19
CA TYR A 228 -11.23 0.79 10.40
C TYR A 228 -12.45 1.69 10.19
N TRP A 229 -12.45 2.51 9.13
CA TRP A 229 -13.56 3.44 8.86
C TRP A 229 -14.79 2.79 8.21
N ASP A 230 -14.68 1.59 7.65
CA ASP A 230 -15.82 0.82 7.13
C ASP A 230 -16.61 0.14 8.26
N ASP A 231 -15.96 -0.16 9.39
CA ASP A 231 -16.59 -0.73 10.58
C ASP A 231 -17.55 0.28 11.25
N PRO A 232 -18.87 -0.02 11.35
CA PRO A 232 -19.85 0.83 12.04
C PRO A 232 -19.50 1.15 13.50
N ALA A 233 -18.71 0.31 14.17
CA ALA A 233 -18.27 0.56 15.55
C ALA A 233 -17.31 1.77 15.65
N HIS A 234 -16.53 2.03 14.61
CA HIS A 234 -15.56 3.13 14.56
C HIS A 234 -16.06 4.32 13.73
N ASN A 235 -16.99 4.08 12.80
CA ASN A 235 -17.62 5.11 11.98
C ASN A 235 -19.16 4.98 12.08
N PRO A 236 -19.73 5.38 13.23
CA PRO A 236 -21.14 5.19 13.52
C PRO A 236 -22.03 6.07 12.63
N GLN A 237 -23.31 5.70 12.55
CA GLN A 237 -24.32 6.52 11.91
C GLN A 237 -24.51 7.82 12.68
N ALA A 238 -24.59 8.94 11.96
CA ALA A 238 -24.87 10.24 12.56
C ALA A 238 -26.34 10.31 13.04
N THR A 239 -26.58 10.97 14.17
CA THR A 239 -27.94 11.21 14.68
C THR A 239 -28.63 12.39 14.00
N GLU A 240 -27.85 13.34 13.49
CA GLU A 240 -28.35 14.61 12.93
C GLU A 240 -28.58 14.56 11.41
N TYR A 241 -28.00 13.59 10.70
CA TYR A 241 -28.11 13.47 9.24
C TYR A 241 -28.01 12.02 8.77
N GLU A 242 -28.49 11.76 7.55
CA GLU A 242 -28.36 10.46 6.90
C GLU A 242 -26.92 10.24 6.42
N GLY A 243 -26.20 9.32 7.08
CA GLY A 243 -24.83 9.00 6.73
C GLY A 243 -24.01 8.55 7.95
N ARG A 244 -22.72 8.30 7.72
CA ARG A 244 -21.72 8.03 8.76
C ARG A 244 -20.87 9.26 9.01
N MET A 245 -20.14 9.29 10.13
CA MET A 245 -19.29 10.42 10.51
C MET A 245 -18.23 10.78 9.46
N ILE A 246 -17.63 9.79 8.80
CA ILE A 246 -16.65 9.97 7.72
C ILE A 246 -17.18 9.29 6.46
N ASP A 247 -17.31 10.08 5.37
CA ASP A 247 -17.68 9.57 4.05
C ASP A 247 -16.45 9.00 3.32
N MET A 248 -16.22 7.69 3.50
CA MET A 248 -15.12 6.98 2.86
C MET A 248 -15.28 6.80 1.35
N SER A 249 -16.46 7.10 0.78
CA SER A 249 -16.62 7.11 -0.68
C SER A 249 -15.77 8.23 -1.31
N ARG A 250 -15.56 9.34 -0.59
CA ARG A 250 -14.77 10.49 -1.04
C ARG A 250 -13.35 10.50 -0.47
N ALA A 251 -12.81 9.33 -0.13
CA ALA A 251 -11.47 9.17 0.37
C ALA A 251 -10.52 8.76 -0.77
N PHE A 252 -9.54 9.62 -1.09
CA PHE A 252 -8.56 9.38 -2.16
C PHE A 252 -7.21 8.94 -1.60
N ALA A 253 -6.72 7.79 -2.08
CA ALA A 253 -5.41 7.29 -1.73
C ALA A 253 -4.31 7.98 -2.55
N TRP A 254 -3.36 8.60 -1.86
CA TRP A 254 -2.11 9.06 -2.47
C TRP A 254 -1.17 7.86 -2.70
N ALA A 255 -0.40 7.70 -3.79
CA ALA A 255 -0.25 8.54 -4.98
C ALA A 255 -0.44 7.71 -6.26
N TRP A 256 -1.61 7.75 -6.89
CA TRP A 256 -1.77 7.18 -8.23
C TRP A 256 -1.16 8.13 -9.27
N ASP A 257 -0.17 7.64 -10.02
CA ASP A 257 0.57 8.38 -11.05
C ASP A 257 0.10 7.96 -12.45
N THR A 258 -0.10 8.94 -13.32
CA THR A 258 -0.64 8.73 -14.68
C THR A 258 0.41 8.25 -15.67
N ARG A 259 1.70 8.38 -15.35
CA ARG A 259 2.77 7.85 -16.19
C ARG A 259 2.63 6.33 -16.29
N PRO A 260 2.80 5.75 -17.50
CA PRO A 260 2.52 4.34 -17.71
C PRO A 260 3.54 3.48 -16.97
N TYR A 261 3.08 2.67 -16.02
CA TYR A 261 3.88 1.62 -15.41
C TYR A 261 3.96 0.40 -16.35
N PRO A 262 5.10 -0.30 -16.45
CA PRO A 262 6.35 -0.09 -15.72
C PRO A 262 7.35 0.82 -16.44
N PHE A 263 6.94 1.57 -17.46
CA PHE A 263 7.85 2.53 -18.08
C PHE A 263 8.29 3.55 -17.03
N PHE A 264 7.38 4.28 -16.38
CA PHE A 264 7.72 4.93 -15.11
C PHE A 264 7.73 3.85 -14.00
N PRO A 265 8.79 3.73 -13.20
CA PRO A 265 9.93 4.65 -13.02
C PRO A 265 11.18 4.39 -13.90
N ASN A 266 11.17 3.36 -14.72
CA ASN A 266 12.34 2.73 -15.33
C ASN A 266 12.93 3.38 -16.61
N LEU A 267 12.22 4.25 -17.35
CA LEU A 267 12.86 5.01 -18.46
C LEU A 267 13.54 6.28 -17.93
N GLU A 268 14.73 6.11 -17.37
CA GLU A 268 15.52 7.20 -16.78
C GLU A 268 15.89 8.30 -17.79
N GLU A 269 15.90 8.00 -19.09
CA GLU A 269 16.11 9.01 -20.15
C GLU A 269 14.95 10.02 -20.24
N LEU A 270 13.74 9.62 -19.83
CA LEU A 270 12.55 10.47 -19.88
C LEU A 270 12.18 11.06 -18.50
N TRP A 271 12.43 10.32 -17.42
CA TRP A 271 12.07 10.73 -16.07
C TRP A 271 13.28 10.78 -15.15
N SER A 272 13.39 11.88 -14.41
CA SER A 272 14.51 12.10 -13.49
C SER A 272 14.21 11.72 -12.04
N ASP A 273 12.95 11.41 -11.71
CA ASP A 273 12.46 11.12 -10.35
C ASP A 273 12.17 9.63 -10.11
N GLY A 274 12.63 8.74 -11.00
CA GLY A 274 12.41 7.29 -10.90
C GLY A 274 12.94 6.68 -9.60
N ASP A 275 14.07 7.15 -9.09
CA ASP A 275 14.71 6.65 -7.86
C ASP A 275 13.85 6.81 -6.60
N ASN A 276 12.88 7.72 -6.64
CA ASN A 276 11.95 7.95 -5.53
C ASN A 276 10.85 6.89 -5.49
N TYR A 277 10.54 6.26 -6.64
CA TYR A 277 9.45 5.30 -6.74
C TYR A 277 9.60 4.17 -5.73
N PRO A 278 10.70 3.37 -5.66
CA PRO A 278 10.79 2.16 -4.84
C PRO A 278 10.42 2.35 -3.37
N ARG A 279 10.65 3.55 -2.82
CA ARG A 279 10.46 3.88 -1.40
C ARG A 279 9.51 5.05 -1.15
N GLY A 280 8.74 5.47 -2.15
CA GLY A 280 7.74 6.53 -2.03
C GLY A 280 6.30 6.02 -2.01
N HIS A 281 5.37 6.97 -2.10
CA HIS A 281 3.92 6.77 -1.96
C HIS A 281 3.22 6.19 -3.20
N TRP A 282 3.91 6.08 -4.34
CA TRP A 282 3.32 5.62 -5.59
C TRP A 282 2.58 4.30 -5.46
N LEU A 283 1.36 4.26 -6.00
CA LEU A 283 0.49 3.08 -6.02
C LEU A 283 0.49 2.36 -7.36
N THR A 284 0.78 3.09 -8.43
CA THR A 284 0.84 2.57 -9.81
C THR A 284 1.81 1.37 -9.85
N GLY A 285 1.38 0.24 -10.38
CA GLY A 285 2.16 -1.01 -10.42
C GLY A 285 2.19 -1.82 -9.12
N ARG A 286 1.94 -1.20 -7.95
CA ARG A 286 1.89 -1.91 -6.65
C ARG A 286 0.50 -2.39 -6.27
N ALA A 287 -0.52 -1.65 -6.68
CA ALA A 287 -1.92 -1.96 -6.36
C ALA A 287 -2.37 -3.34 -6.85
N SER A 288 -1.74 -3.88 -7.90
CA SER A 288 -2.03 -5.21 -8.47
C SER A 288 -1.43 -6.39 -7.70
N SER A 289 -0.54 -6.12 -6.73
CA SER A 289 0.11 -7.18 -5.95
C SER A 289 -0.83 -7.93 -5.01
N ARG A 290 -0.44 -9.13 -4.60
CA ARG A 290 -1.16 -9.96 -3.62
C ARG A 290 -0.42 -10.03 -2.29
N SER A 291 -1.16 -10.24 -1.19
CA SER A 291 -0.51 -10.61 0.07
C SER A 291 -0.15 -12.09 0.03
N LEU A 292 0.95 -12.48 0.67
CA LEU A 292 1.35 -13.88 0.81
C LEU A 292 0.20 -14.73 1.37
N ALA A 293 -0.45 -14.26 2.44
CA ALA A 293 -1.62 -14.91 3.03
C ALA A 293 -2.71 -15.20 1.99
N SER A 294 -3.03 -14.25 1.10
CA SER A 294 -4.05 -14.45 0.06
C SER A 294 -3.66 -15.47 -1.00
N VAL A 295 -2.37 -15.58 -1.30
CA VAL A 295 -1.86 -16.56 -2.29
C VAL A 295 -1.86 -17.96 -1.69
N VAL A 296 -1.37 -18.11 -0.45
CA VAL A 296 -1.36 -19.40 0.26
C VAL A 296 -2.78 -19.91 0.53
N ALA A 297 -3.69 -19.03 0.96
CA ALA A 297 -5.12 -19.36 1.09
C ALA A 297 -5.70 -19.89 -0.23
N GLY A 298 -5.47 -19.18 -1.34
CA GLY A 298 -5.93 -19.63 -2.65
C GLY A 298 -5.31 -20.95 -3.15
N ILE A 299 -4.13 -21.34 -2.66
CA ILE A 299 -3.56 -22.68 -2.90
C ILE A 299 -4.30 -23.73 -2.06
N CYS A 300 -4.53 -23.44 -0.76
CA CYS A 300 -5.24 -24.34 0.14
C CYS A 300 -6.69 -24.59 -0.32
N ASP A 301 -7.40 -23.53 -0.72
CA ASP A 301 -8.76 -23.60 -1.25
C ASP A 301 -8.83 -24.49 -2.50
N ARG A 302 -7.92 -24.30 -3.45
CA ARG A 302 -7.85 -25.11 -4.68
C ARG A 302 -7.51 -26.57 -4.39
N ALA A 303 -6.74 -26.82 -3.33
CA ALA A 303 -6.40 -28.16 -2.88
C ALA A 303 -7.51 -28.85 -2.07
N GLY A 304 -8.58 -28.12 -1.71
CA GLY A 304 -9.67 -28.64 -0.89
C GLY A 304 -9.32 -28.75 0.61
N VAL A 305 -8.33 -28.01 1.09
CA VAL A 305 -7.99 -27.98 2.53
C VAL A 305 -9.03 -27.15 3.27
N ALA A 306 -9.84 -27.80 4.10
CA ALA A 306 -10.97 -27.15 4.77
C ALA A 306 -10.57 -26.29 5.98
N SER A 307 -9.50 -26.64 6.69
CA SER A 307 -9.05 -25.93 7.89
C SER A 307 -7.59 -25.48 7.74
N TYR A 308 -7.39 -24.18 7.53
CA TYR A 308 -6.08 -23.56 7.50
C TYR A 308 -6.11 -22.17 8.14
N ASP A 309 -4.96 -21.74 8.65
CA ASP A 309 -4.74 -20.41 9.20
C ASP A 309 -3.53 -19.75 8.50
N VAL A 310 -3.77 -18.60 7.87
CA VAL A 310 -2.75 -17.79 7.19
C VAL A 310 -2.59 -16.40 7.84
N SER A 311 -3.18 -16.18 9.01
CA SER A 311 -3.19 -14.89 9.71
C SER A 311 -1.78 -14.42 10.09
N ALA A 312 -0.86 -15.36 10.32
CA ALA A 312 0.54 -15.11 10.65
C ALA A 312 1.47 -15.06 9.42
N LEU A 313 0.94 -14.95 8.20
CA LEU A 313 1.73 -14.79 6.97
C LEU A 313 1.84 -13.34 6.53
N TYR A 314 3.08 -12.84 6.47
CA TYR A 314 3.40 -11.48 6.09
C TYR A 314 4.34 -11.50 4.88
N GLY A 315 3.83 -11.12 3.72
CA GLY A 315 4.66 -11.01 2.51
C GLY A 315 3.96 -10.29 1.37
N TYR A 316 4.76 -9.62 0.54
CA TYR A 316 4.33 -8.95 -0.68
C TYR A 316 4.63 -9.83 -1.89
N VAL A 317 3.60 -10.28 -2.61
CA VAL A 317 3.74 -11.12 -3.81
C VAL A 317 3.43 -10.28 -5.05
N ARG A 318 4.47 -9.98 -5.83
CA ARG A 318 4.37 -9.16 -7.05
C ARG A 318 3.83 -9.95 -8.24
N GLY A 319 4.33 -11.16 -8.42
CA GLY A 319 3.88 -12.10 -9.44
C GLY A 319 4.36 -13.50 -9.08
N TYR A 320 3.48 -14.48 -9.19
CA TYR A 320 3.79 -15.88 -8.95
C TYR A 320 2.96 -16.72 -9.91
N VAL A 321 3.62 -17.64 -10.61
CA VAL A 321 2.97 -18.57 -11.53
C VAL A 321 3.17 -19.97 -10.98
N ALA A 322 2.08 -20.57 -10.50
CA ALA A 322 2.03 -21.99 -10.24
C ALA A 322 1.79 -22.71 -11.57
N GLY A 323 2.56 -23.76 -11.86
CA GLY A 323 2.39 -24.56 -13.09
C GLY A 323 1.01 -25.21 -13.20
N ASP A 324 0.64 -25.61 -14.42
CA ASP A 324 -0.74 -25.95 -14.80
C ASP A 324 -1.33 -27.19 -14.10
N VAL A 325 -0.48 -28.12 -13.64
CA VAL A 325 -0.91 -29.31 -12.88
C VAL A 325 0.20 -29.71 -11.91
N GLY A 326 -0.09 -29.68 -10.61
CA GLY A 326 0.88 -30.07 -9.60
C GLY A 326 0.26 -30.19 -8.21
N GLU A 327 1.02 -30.79 -7.30
CA GLU A 327 0.63 -30.88 -5.90
C GLU A 327 0.63 -29.51 -5.22
N ALA A 328 -0.31 -29.28 -4.30
CA ALA A 328 -0.38 -28.04 -3.54
C ALA A 328 0.93 -27.75 -2.78
N ARG A 329 1.61 -28.80 -2.30
CA ARG A 329 2.92 -28.70 -1.65
C ARG A 329 3.98 -28.11 -2.59
N ALA A 330 4.05 -28.60 -3.83
CA ALA A 330 4.99 -28.09 -4.84
C ALA A 330 4.69 -26.63 -5.20
N ALA A 331 3.42 -26.21 -5.16
CA ALA A 331 3.06 -24.80 -5.34
C ALA A 331 3.43 -23.92 -4.12
N LEU A 332 3.44 -24.47 -2.91
CA LEU A 332 3.82 -23.73 -1.70
C LEU A 332 5.34 -23.59 -1.55
N GLU A 333 6.11 -24.58 -1.99
CA GLU A 333 7.55 -24.65 -1.77
C GLU A 333 8.32 -23.40 -2.25
N PRO A 334 8.11 -22.85 -3.46
CA PRO A 334 8.76 -21.61 -3.88
C PRO A 334 8.44 -20.41 -2.98
N LEU A 335 7.21 -20.35 -2.47
CA LEU A 335 6.79 -19.29 -1.54
C LEU A 335 7.44 -19.48 -0.17
N MET A 336 7.48 -20.72 0.34
CA MET A 336 8.14 -21.06 1.61
C MET A 336 9.64 -20.74 1.56
N LEU A 337 10.30 -21.10 0.45
CA LEU A 337 11.71 -20.80 0.22
C LEU A 337 11.95 -19.29 0.11
N ARG A 338 11.12 -18.54 -0.63
CA ARG A 338 11.24 -17.08 -0.77
C ARG A 338 11.08 -16.34 0.56
N PHE A 339 9.97 -16.59 1.25
CA PHE A 339 9.53 -15.77 2.38
C PHE A 339 9.97 -16.32 3.74
N GLY A 340 10.42 -17.58 3.80
CA GLY A 340 10.86 -18.21 5.06
C GLY A 340 9.69 -18.41 6.01
N PHE A 341 8.68 -19.18 5.63
CA PHE A 341 7.57 -19.55 6.50
C PHE A 341 7.39 -21.07 6.55
N ASP A 342 6.75 -21.52 7.61
CA ASP A 342 6.44 -22.93 7.82
C ASP A 342 4.93 -23.18 7.70
N GLY A 343 4.58 -24.33 7.16
CA GLY A 343 3.22 -24.89 7.23
C GLY A 343 3.24 -26.04 8.23
N ILE A 344 2.57 -25.86 9.36
CA ILE A 344 2.57 -26.79 10.50
C ILE A 344 1.16 -27.19 10.87
N GLU A 345 0.99 -28.44 11.27
CA GLU A 345 -0.29 -28.91 11.80
C GLU A 345 -0.41 -28.51 13.28
N ARG A 346 -1.57 -27.94 13.63
CA ARG A 346 -1.99 -27.62 15.00
C ARG A 346 -3.47 -27.95 15.16
N ASP A 347 -3.74 -29.03 15.88
CA ASP A 347 -5.08 -29.38 16.39
C ASP A 347 -6.14 -29.50 15.28
N GLY A 348 -5.76 -30.15 14.18
CA GLY A 348 -6.57 -30.36 12.98
C GLY A 348 -6.51 -29.20 11.98
N THR A 349 -5.74 -28.14 12.24
CA THR A 349 -5.62 -26.96 11.38
C THR A 349 -4.21 -26.83 10.84
N LEU A 350 -4.09 -26.58 9.53
CA LEU A 350 -2.81 -26.26 8.91
C LEU A 350 -2.50 -24.77 9.12
N VAL A 351 -1.62 -24.48 10.06
CA VAL A 351 -1.21 -23.13 10.42
C VAL A 351 0.04 -22.76 9.64
N PHE A 352 -0.01 -21.62 8.95
CA PHE A 352 1.11 -21.04 8.24
C PHE A 352 1.64 -19.81 8.98
N ARG A 353 2.92 -19.82 9.35
CA ARG A 353 3.54 -18.71 10.09
C ARG A 353 4.95 -18.40 9.60
N MET A 354 5.30 -17.12 9.61
CA MET A 354 6.66 -16.67 9.31
C MET A 354 7.67 -17.26 10.29
N ARG A 355 8.88 -17.54 9.82
CA ARG A 355 10.03 -17.80 10.69
C ARG A 355 10.58 -16.46 11.18
N ASP A 356 10.69 -16.31 12.49
CA ASP A 356 11.26 -15.11 13.11
C ASP A 356 12.29 -15.44 14.22
N GLY A 357 12.19 -16.63 14.81
CA GLY A 357 13.02 -17.06 15.94
C GLY A 357 12.75 -16.24 17.22
N LEU A 358 11.61 -15.55 17.29
CA LEU A 358 11.24 -14.72 18.43
C LEU A 358 10.50 -15.54 19.50
N ASN A 359 10.60 -15.09 20.76
CA ASN A 359 9.96 -15.72 21.91
C ASN A 359 10.20 -17.24 22.02
N PRO A 360 11.47 -17.69 22.02
CA PRO A 360 11.77 -19.11 22.11
C PRO A 360 11.32 -19.70 23.46
N VAL A 361 10.86 -20.95 23.44
CA VAL A 361 10.56 -21.72 24.65
C VAL A 361 11.87 -22.15 25.31
N GLU A 362 12.13 -21.68 26.51
CA GLU A 362 13.32 -22.11 27.28
C GLU A 362 13.20 -23.60 27.65
N ILE A 363 14.26 -24.34 27.33
CA ILE A 363 14.43 -25.73 27.73
C ILE A 363 15.55 -25.80 28.77
N ASP A 364 15.17 -26.14 30.00
CA ASP A 364 16.13 -26.44 31.07
C ASP A 364 16.69 -27.86 30.84
N PRO A 365 18.01 -28.04 30.66
CA PRO A 365 18.62 -29.36 30.51
C PRO A 365 18.28 -30.35 31.63
N ALA A 366 17.96 -29.86 32.84
CA ALA A 366 17.54 -30.72 33.96
C ALA A 366 16.17 -31.38 33.74
N TRP A 367 15.39 -30.90 32.77
CA TRP A 367 14.05 -31.38 32.43
C TRP A 367 14.03 -32.25 31.17
N VAL A 368 15.20 -32.49 30.57
CA VAL A 368 15.36 -33.41 29.45
C VAL A 368 15.21 -34.85 29.96
N ALA A 369 14.40 -35.64 29.28
CA ALA A 369 14.16 -37.03 29.62
C ALA A 369 15.32 -37.92 29.17
N VAL A 370 15.55 -39.01 29.89
CA VAL A 370 16.49 -40.05 29.47
C VAL A 370 15.80 -40.94 28.44
N ASP A 371 16.37 -41.02 27.25
CA ASP A 371 15.98 -41.97 26.21
C ASP A 371 17.05 -43.05 26.07
N ALA A 372 16.64 -44.32 25.98
CA ALA A 372 17.58 -45.44 25.95
C ALA A 372 18.25 -45.61 24.58
N ASP A 373 17.59 -45.12 23.53
CA ASP A 373 18.07 -45.21 22.15
C ASP A 373 18.97 -44.00 21.77
N GLN A 374 19.15 -43.05 22.69
CA GLN A 374 19.91 -41.83 22.48
C GLN A 374 21.22 -41.79 23.29
N GLU A 375 22.30 -41.35 22.65
CA GLU A 375 23.57 -41.09 23.34
C GLU A 375 23.53 -39.75 24.08
N GLY A 376 23.52 -39.82 25.41
CA GLY A 376 23.48 -38.65 26.28
C GLY A 376 22.09 -38.04 26.41
N LEU A 377 21.98 -36.94 27.18
CA LEU A 377 20.71 -36.23 27.35
C LEU A 377 20.38 -35.35 26.12
N ILE A 378 21.39 -34.69 25.57
CA ILE A 378 21.24 -33.84 24.37
C ILE A 378 22.36 -34.21 23.41
N THR A 379 21.99 -34.71 22.24
CA THR A 379 22.92 -35.00 21.14
C THR A 379 23.02 -33.74 20.26
N ARG A 380 24.23 -33.22 20.08
CA ARG A 380 24.51 -32.08 19.20
C ARG A 380 25.25 -32.59 17.97
N THR A 381 24.73 -32.29 16.78
CA THR A 381 25.34 -32.69 15.51
C THR A 381 25.71 -31.45 14.72
N LYS A 382 26.86 -31.48 14.06
CA LYS A 382 27.35 -30.40 13.21
C LYS A 382 27.73 -30.92 11.84
N ASP A 383 27.04 -30.44 10.82
CA ASP A 383 27.29 -30.87 9.44
C ASP A 383 28.65 -30.40 8.92
N ALA A 384 29.20 -31.20 8.00
CA ALA A 384 30.52 -31.00 7.44
C ALA A 384 30.60 -29.69 6.66
N GLU A 385 31.69 -28.94 6.87
CA GLU A 385 31.91 -27.67 6.16
C GLU A 385 32.05 -27.85 4.65
N ALA A 386 32.57 -29.00 4.21
CA ALA A 386 32.74 -29.33 2.80
C ALA A 386 31.41 -29.47 2.03
N GLU A 387 30.29 -29.68 2.71
CA GLU A 387 28.96 -29.83 2.10
C GLU A 387 28.23 -28.48 1.98
N LEU A 388 28.76 -27.41 2.59
CA LEU A 388 28.19 -26.07 2.45
C LEU A 388 28.43 -25.52 1.05
N ALA A 389 27.34 -25.09 0.43
CA ALA A 389 27.42 -24.21 -0.72
C ALA A 389 27.90 -22.83 -0.26
N GLY A 390 29.20 -22.55 -0.37
CA GLY A 390 29.73 -21.19 -0.14
C GLY A 390 29.27 -20.19 -1.22
N ARG A 391 28.55 -20.66 -2.25
CA ARG A 391 27.88 -19.84 -3.28
C ARG A 391 26.44 -20.31 -3.49
N VAL A 392 25.51 -19.37 -3.39
CA VAL A 392 24.09 -19.58 -3.67
C VAL A 392 23.69 -18.75 -4.89
N ARG A 393 23.01 -19.37 -5.85
CA ARG A 393 22.49 -18.76 -7.07
C ARG A 393 21.00 -18.90 -7.14
N LEU A 394 20.33 -17.81 -7.48
CA LEU A 394 18.89 -17.80 -7.65
C LEU A 394 18.53 -17.29 -9.05
N ARG A 395 17.78 -18.11 -9.79
CA ARG A 395 17.16 -17.72 -11.06
C ARG A 395 15.70 -17.31 -10.82
N PHE A 396 15.28 -16.19 -11.39
CA PHE A 396 13.91 -15.68 -11.25
C PHE A 396 13.57 -14.74 -12.41
N VAL A 397 12.28 -14.38 -12.54
CA VAL A 397 11.81 -13.42 -13.54
C VAL A 397 12.01 -12.00 -13.00
N GLU A 398 12.75 -11.14 -13.70
CA GLU A 398 12.97 -9.75 -13.28
C GLU A 398 11.68 -8.94 -13.38
N ALA A 399 11.14 -8.54 -12.23
CA ALA A 399 10.00 -7.66 -12.16
C ALA A 399 10.36 -6.24 -12.59
N ASP A 400 9.35 -5.48 -13.02
CA ASP A 400 9.47 -4.09 -13.48
C ASP A 400 10.29 -3.94 -14.80
N ALA A 401 11.06 -4.96 -15.21
CA ALA A 401 11.77 -5.07 -16.50
C ALA A 401 10.88 -5.71 -17.59
N ASP A 402 11.48 -6.21 -18.68
CA ASP A 402 10.79 -6.93 -19.77
C ASP A 402 10.45 -8.39 -19.41
N PHE A 403 10.46 -8.74 -18.12
CA PHE A 403 10.21 -10.07 -17.57
C PHE A 403 11.18 -11.16 -18.08
N ASP A 404 12.42 -10.77 -18.33
CA ASP A 404 13.51 -11.70 -18.61
C ASP A 404 13.88 -12.53 -17.37
N VAL A 405 14.38 -13.74 -17.59
CA VAL A 405 14.93 -14.57 -16.51
C VAL A 405 16.35 -14.09 -16.20
N VAL A 406 16.58 -13.73 -14.95
CA VAL A 406 17.87 -13.21 -14.46
C VAL A 406 18.40 -14.05 -13.30
N VAL A 407 19.66 -13.82 -12.94
CA VAL A 407 20.34 -14.52 -11.85
C VAL A 407 20.97 -13.51 -10.90
N GLU A 408 20.74 -13.69 -9.61
CA GLU A 408 21.53 -13.06 -8.55
C GLU A 408 22.28 -14.15 -7.77
N GLU A 409 23.43 -13.79 -7.20
CA GLU A 409 24.25 -14.71 -6.43
C GLU A 409 24.83 -14.05 -5.17
N ALA A 410 25.01 -14.85 -4.12
CA ALA A 410 25.74 -14.48 -2.92
C ALA A 410 26.92 -15.45 -2.75
N ILE A 411 28.09 -14.91 -2.35
CA ILE A 411 29.35 -15.66 -2.21
C ILE A 411 30.00 -15.29 -0.88
N LEU A 412 30.55 -16.29 -0.18
CA LEU A 412 31.36 -16.05 1.01
C LEU A 412 32.74 -15.48 0.65
N PRO A 413 33.21 -14.41 1.33
CA PRO A 413 34.50 -13.80 1.05
C PRO A 413 35.72 -14.72 1.26
N ASP A 414 35.61 -15.65 2.22
CA ASP A 414 36.78 -16.31 2.83
C ASP A 414 37.05 -17.73 2.30
N GLU A 415 36.24 -18.23 1.36
CA GLU A 415 36.32 -19.63 0.90
C GLU A 415 36.57 -19.72 -0.60
N ALA A 416 37.63 -20.46 -0.98
CA ALA A 416 37.80 -20.99 -2.33
C ALA A 416 36.63 -21.95 -2.60
N THR A 417 35.55 -21.41 -3.15
CA THR A 417 34.25 -22.06 -3.15
C THR A 417 34.21 -23.18 -4.16
N HIS A 418 34.00 -24.43 -3.71
CA HIS A 418 33.90 -25.59 -4.59
C HIS A 418 32.45 -26.02 -4.89
N ALA A 419 31.50 -25.72 -3.99
CA ALA A 419 30.10 -26.09 -4.14
C ALA A 419 29.22 -24.86 -4.44
N VAL A 420 28.37 -25.00 -5.47
CA VAL A 420 27.40 -23.97 -5.89
C VAL A 420 26.00 -24.55 -5.80
N ALA A 421 25.16 -24.01 -4.93
CA ALA A 421 23.74 -24.33 -4.89
C ALA A 421 22.99 -23.41 -5.85
N THR A 422 22.24 -23.98 -6.80
CA THR A 422 21.41 -23.21 -7.73
C THR A 422 19.94 -23.58 -7.53
N SER A 423 19.09 -22.57 -7.40
CA SER A 423 17.63 -22.75 -7.33
C SER A 423 16.94 -21.79 -8.29
N GLU A 424 15.72 -22.14 -8.66
CA GLU A 424 14.88 -21.36 -9.56
C GLU A 424 13.52 -21.13 -8.90
N LEU A 425 13.04 -19.88 -8.92
CA LEU A 425 11.73 -19.53 -8.42
C LEU A 425 10.89 -18.93 -9.56
N SER A 426 9.73 -19.55 -9.83
CA SER A 426 8.74 -19.09 -10.83
C SER A 426 7.93 -17.89 -10.33
N MET A 427 8.62 -16.84 -9.91
CA MET A 427 8.05 -15.59 -9.39
C MET A 427 8.78 -14.37 -9.95
N ALA A 428 8.03 -13.27 -10.03
CA ALA A 428 8.55 -11.98 -10.43
C ALA A 428 9.14 -11.26 -9.20
N LEU A 429 10.44 -10.99 -9.22
CA LEU A 429 11.18 -10.36 -8.12
C LEU A 429 12.01 -9.19 -8.64
N THR A 430 12.31 -8.22 -7.79
CA THR A 430 13.36 -7.23 -8.11
C THR A 430 14.75 -7.84 -7.90
N ARG A 431 15.79 -7.21 -8.45
CA ARG A 431 17.19 -7.64 -8.19
C ARG A 431 17.59 -7.53 -6.72
N GLY A 432 17.19 -6.44 -6.06
CA GLY A 432 17.43 -6.26 -4.62
C GLY A 432 16.78 -7.37 -3.81
N GLU A 433 15.53 -7.69 -4.12
CA GLU A 433 14.81 -8.81 -3.53
C GLU A 433 15.48 -10.18 -3.81
N GLY A 434 15.99 -10.40 -5.03
CA GLY A 434 16.75 -11.61 -5.40
C GLY A 434 18.02 -11.78 -4.57
N ARG A 435 18.80 -10.72 -4.44
CA ARG A 435 20.02 -10.67 -3.63
C ARG A 435 19.75 -10.95 -2.15
N GLY A 436 18.72 -10.32 -1.60
CA GLY A 436 18.31 -10.52 -0.21
C GLY A 436 17.95 -11.98 0.09
N ILE A 437 17.31 -12.68 -0.85
CA ILE A 437 17.09 -14.12 -0.70
C ILE A 437 18.41 -14.89 -0.66
N THR A 438 19.31 -14.65 -1.62
CA THR A 438 20.55 -15.43 -1.72
C THR A 438 21.45 -15.22 -0.50
N GLU A 439 21.50 -14.00 0.03
CA GLU A 439 22.22 -13.68 1.26
C GLU A 439 21.59 -14.35 2.49
N ARG A 440 20.25 -14.34 2.57
CA ARG A 440 19.51 -15.04 3.62
C ARG A 440 19.78 -16.54 3.56
N TRP A 441 19.61 -17.19 2.40
CA TRP A 441 19.82 -18.63 2.25
C TRP A 441 21.26 -19.06 2.54
N LEU A 442 22.25 -18.26 2.10
CA LEU A 442 23.65 -18.52 2.42
C LEU A 442 23.90 -18.43 3.95
N SER A 443 23.27 -17.48 4.63
CA SER A 443 23.36 -17.34 6.09
C SER A 443 22.62 -18.45 6.82
N GLU A 444 21.40 -18.80 6.38
CA GLU A 444 20.59 -19.89 6.92
C GLU A 444 21.32 -21.22 6.81
N ALA A 445 21.87 -21.55 5.64
CA ALA A 445 22.58 -22.81 5.41
C ALA A 445 23.78 -22.97 6.36
N ARG A 446 24.46 -21.87 6.72
CA ARG A 446 25.58 -21.90 7.68
C ARG A 446 25.12 -22.09 9.12
N VAL A 447 24.05 -21.41 9.53
CA VAL A 447 23.52 -21.54 10.89
C VAL A 447 22.87 -22.91 11.08
N ALA A 448 22.13 -23.40 10.08
CA ALA A 448 21.39 -24.65 10.12
C ALA A 448 22.27 -25.92 10.10
N ARG A 449 23.60 -25.78 10.08
CA ARG A 449 24.55 -26.91 10.22
C ARG A 449 24.48 -27.56 11.59
N ASP A 450 24.16 -26.76 12.60
CA ASP A 450 24.10 -27.21 13.97
C ASP A 450 22.67 -27.71 14.22
N SER A 451 22.52 -28.99 14.54
CA SER A 451 21.26 -29.60 14.92
C SER A 451 21.37 -30.25 16.30
N VAL A 452 20.22 -30.40 16.95
CA VAL A 452 20.10 -31.06 18.23
C VAL A 452 19.02 -32.11 18.18
N SER A 453 19.27 -33.20 18.88
CA SER A 453 18.27 -34.21 19.20
C SER A 453 18.26 -34.42 20.71
N PHE A 454 17.06 -34.54 21.30
CA PHE A 454 16.89 -34.84 22.73
C PHE A 454 15.46 -35.29 23.03
N ALA A 455 15.24 -35.91 24.19
CA ALA A 455 13.93 -36.33 24.65
C ALA A 455 13.30 -35.37 25.69
N LEU A 456 12.00 -35.13 25.59
CA LEU A 456 11.21 -34.37 26.56
C LEU A 456 10.17 -35.25 27.26
N PRO A 457 9.93 -35.05 28.56
CA PRO A 457 8.91 -35.80 29.31
C PRO A 457 7.50 -35.44 28.83
N PRO A 458 6.48 -36.29 29.10
CA PRO A 458 5.08 -36.00 28.76
C PRO A 458 4.51 -34.69 29.32
N SER A 459 5.08 -34.19 30.42
CA SER A 459 4.72 -32.88 30.98
C SER A 459 5.12 -31.69 30.09
N ARG A 460 5.93 -31.92 29.05
CA ARG A 460 6.40 -30.94 28.07
C ARG A 460 5.85 -31.16 26.67
N VAL A 461 4.62 -31.69 26.58
CA VAL A 461 3.85 -31.80 25.32
C VAL A 461 3.48 -30.45 24.69
N ASP A 462 3.75 -29.35 25.39
CA ASP A 462 3.61 -28.00 24.87
C ASP A 462 4.62 -27.67 23.75
N VAL A 463 5.76 -28.35 23.67
CA VAL A 463 6.74 -28.19 22.58
C VAL A 463 6.33 -29.03 21.38
N ARG A 464 6.04 -28.38 20.25
CA ARG A 464 5.53 -29.03 19.03
C ARG A 464 6.37 -28.66 17.80
N ALA A 465 6.21 -29.43 16.72
CA ALA A 465 6.94 -29.21 15.46
C ALA A 465 6.70 -27.79 14.91
N GLY A 466 7.78 -27.10 14.57
CA GLY A 466 7.83 -25.72 14.12
C GLY A 466 8.09 -24.70 15.23
N ASP A 467 7.96 -25.07 16.52
CA ASP A 467 8.23 -24.13 17.62
C ASP A 467 9.71 -23.78 17.69
N THR A 468 9.99 -22.61 18.26
CA THR A 468 11.36 -22.19 18.51
C THR A 468 11.69 -22.46 19.98
N ILE A 469 12.82 -23.09 20.24
CA ILE A 469 13.32 -23.41 21.58
C ILE A 469 14.67 -22.73 21.83
N ALA A 470 14.95 -22.43 23.09
CA ALA A 470 16.25 -21.94 23.54
C ALA A 470 16.93 -23.00 24.42
N LEU A 471 18.17 -23.33 24.06
CA LEU A 471 19.02 -24.27 24.79
C LEU A 471 20.32 -23.59 25.21
N PRO A 472 20.81 -23.80 26.44
CA PRO A 472 22.13 -23.31 26.84
C PRO A 472 23.22 -24.03 26.06
N THR A 473 24.29 -23.31 25.72
CA THR A 473 25.56 -23.88 25.26
C THR A 473 26.18 -24.81 26.32
N GLU A 474 27.15 -25.63 25.94
CA GLU A 474 27.79 -26.58 26.88
C GLU A 474 28.45 -25.90 28.09
N ASP A 475 28.96 -24.69 27.91
CA ASP A 475 29.50 -23.82 28.97
C ASP A 475 28.42 -23.05 29.75
N GLY A 476 27.16 -23.08 29.28
CA GLY A 476 26.01 -22.43 29.91
C GLY A 476 25.95 -20.91 29.78
N GLU A 477 26.93 -20.29 29.11
CA GLU A 477 27.05 -18.83 29.05
C GLU A 477 26.10 -18.18 28.03
N VAL A 478 25.79 -18.89 26.95
CA VAL A 478 24.99 -18.39 25.83
C VAL A 478 23.77 -19.28 25.60
N ARG A 479 22.68 -18.67 25.14
CA ARG A 479 21.48 -19.39 24.70
C ARG A 479 21.48 -19.45 23.19
N GLU A 480 21.37 -20.67 22.66
CA GLU A 480 21.22 -20.93 21.24
C GLU A 480 19.77 -21.23 20.92
N ILE A 481 19.33 -20.72 19.77
CA ILE A 481 17.95 -20.81 19.33
C ILE A 481 17.84 -21.89 18.26
N TYR A 482 16.89 -22.80 18.44
CA TYR A 482 16.61 -23.89 17.50
C TYR A 482 15.14 -23.89 17.10
N ARG A 483 14.85 -24.19 15.83
CA ARG A 483 13.49 -24.51 15.37
C ARG A 483 13.31 -26.02 15.42
N VAL A 484 12.24 -26.48 16.05
CA VAL A 484 11.88 -27.90 16.08
C VAL A 484 11.37 -28.32 14.71
N ASP A 485 12.01 -29.29 14.06
CA ASP A 485 11.62 -29.79 12.75
C ASP A 485 10.78 -31.07 12.85
N ARG A 486 11.16 -31.97 13.77
CA ARG A 486 10.46 -33.22 14.01
C ARG A 486 10.14 -33.40 15.48
N VAL A 487 8.94 -33.88 15.75
CA VAL A 487 8.52 -34.37 17.06
C VAL A 487 7.96 -35.77 16.87
N GLU A 488 8.57 -36.74 17.53
CA GLU A 488 8.07 -38.12 17.58
C GLU A 488 7.47 -38.37 18.96
N GLN A 489 6.18 -38.71 18.99
CA GLN A 489 5.43 -38.88 20.22
C GLN A 489 5.32 -40.36 20.60
N GLY A 490 5.85 -40.72 21.76
CA GLY A 490 5.73 -42.03 22.39
C GLY A 490 5.50 -41.91 23.90
N PRO A 491 6.12 -42.78 24.73
CA PRO A 491 6.11 -42.63 26.20
C PRO A 491 6.76 -41.32 26.69
N HIS A 492 7.67 -40.79 25.88
CA HIS A 492 8.27 -39.45 25.93
C HIS A 492 8.29 -38.90 24.50
N GLN A 493 8.65 -37.63 24.33
CA GLN A 493 8.74 -37.01 23.02
C GLN A 493 10.18 -36.87 22.58
N VAL A 494 10.54 -37.38 21.40
CA VAL A 494 11.85 -37.15 20.80
C VAL A 494 11.77 -35.92 19.91
N ILE A 495 12.64 -34.95 20.15
CA ILE A 495 12.70 -33.65 19.47
C ILE A 495 13.94 -33.63 18.58
N GLU A 496 13.76 -33.34 17.30
CA GLU A 496 14.85 -32.98 16.39
C GLU A 496 14.68 -31.50 16.02
N ALA A 497 15.71 -30.69 16.25
CA ALA A 497 15.65 -29.26 16.03
C ALA A 497 16.92 -28.74 15.34
N VAL A 498 16.76 -27.74 14.49
CA VAL A 498 17.84 -27.13 13.71
C VAL A 498 18.10 -25.71 14.19
N ARG A 499 19.37 -25.32 14.27
CA ARG A 499 19.74 -23.99 14.77
C ARG A 499 19.26 -22.91 13.81
N ILE A 500 18.75 -21.81 14.37
CA ILE A 500 18.35 -20.62 13.64
C ILE A 500 18.89 -19.36 14.32
N ALA A 501 18.94 -18.25 13.59
CA ALA A 501 19.29 -16.95 14.15
C ALA A 501 18.22 -15.90 13.78
N PRO A 502 17.59 -15.23 14.75
CA PRO A 502 16.52 -14.25 14.48
C PRO A 502 16.95 -13.09 13.58
N SER A 503 18.23 -12.68 13.65
CA SER A 503 18.79 -11.59 12.83
C SER A 503 18.74 -11.88 11.33
N ILE A 504 18.71 -13.15 10.92
CA ILE A 504 18.66 -13.56 9.51
C ILE A 504 17.32 -13.19 8.84
N TYR A 505 16.25 -13.09 9.64
CA TYR A 505 14.91 -12.77 9.13
C TYR A 505 14.60 -11.26 9.15
N GLN A 506 15.54 -10.41 9.59
CA GLN A 506 15.35 -8.97 9.61
C GLN A 506 15.50 -8.36 8.22
N GLN A 507 14.62 -7.41 7.88
CA GLN A 507 14.74 -6.64 6.65
C GLN A 507 15.91 -5.66 6.74
N VAL A 508 16.83 -5.76 5.77
CA VAL A 508 17.97 -4.86 5.61
C VAL A 508 17.72 -3.97 4.40
N ASP A 509 18.20 -2.72 4.45
CA ASP A 509 18.19 -1.83 3.29
C ASP A 509 19.17 -2.36 2.24
N LEU A 510 18.62 -2.99 1.19
CA LEU A 510 19.38 -3.46 0.05
C LEU A 510 19.40 -2.37 -1.02
N GLN A 511 20.52 -2.25 -1.71
CA GLN A 511 20.63 -1.32 -2.83
C GLN A 511 19.65 -1.71 -3.93
N GLU A 512 18.58 -0.93 -4.07
CA GLU A 512 17.64 -1.04 -5.17
C GLU A 512 18.29 -0.50 -6.45
N THR A 513 18.06 -1.19 -7.56
CA THR A 513 18.42 -0.72 -8.90
C THR A 513 17.15 -0.75 -9.72
N LEU A 514 16.83 0.36 -10.39
CA LEU A 514 15.69 0.39 -11.30
C LEU A 514 15.90 -0.62 -12.42
N ALA A 515 14.81 -1.28 -12.81
CA ALA A 515 14.84 -2.24 -13.89
C ALA A 515 15.16 -1.51 -15.19
N ARG A 516 15.97 -2.12 -16.05
CA ARG A 516 16.19 -1.56 -17.38
C ARG A 516 14.98 -1.86 -18.26
N LYS A 517 14.48 -0.84 -18.96
CA LYS A 517 13.39 -0.98 -19.91
C LYS A 517 13.84 -0.67 -21.33
N SER A 518 13.57 -1.61 -22.23
CA SER A 518 13.76 -1.37 -23.65
C SER A 518 12.55 -0.61 -24.21
N VAL A 519 12.81 0.45 -24.96
CA VAL A 519 11.78 1.07 -25.82
C VAL A 519 11.93 0.45 -27.19
N GLN A 520 11.03 -0.47 -27.54
CA GLN A 520 10.91 -0.97 -28.90
C GLN A 520 10.14 0.10 -29.70
N PRO A 521 10.77 0.82 -30.65
CA PRO A 521 10.02 1.73 -31.51
C PRO A 521 8.97 0.91 -32.27
N GLY A 522 7.69 1.23 -32.07
CA GLY A 522 6.62 0.56 -32.79
C GLY A 522 6.84 0.68 -34.30
N PRO A 523 6.45 -0.34 -35.10
CA PRO A 523 6.68 -0.34 -36.55
C PRO A 523 5.88 0.73 -37.31
N VAL A 524 5.01 1.48 -36.63
CA VAL A 524 4.18 2.56 -37.17
C VAL A 524 4.23 3.77 -36.24
N PRO A 525 4.18 5.00 -36.78
CA PRO A 525 4.06 6.20 -35.97
C PRO A 525 2.84 6.10 -35.06
N VAL A 526 3.07 6.22 -33.76
CA VAL A 526 1.99 6.29 -32.76
C VAL A 526 1.26 7.60 -32.98
N SER A 527 0.08 7.52 -33.59
CA SER A 527 -0.87 8.62 -33.63
C SER A 527 -1.66 8.58 -32.32
N ALA A 528 -1.35 9.47 -31.39
CA ALA A 528 -2.15 9.65 -30.18
C ALA A 528 -3.50 10.26 -30.58
N PHE A 529 -4.53 9.42 -30.70
CA PHE A 529 -5.90 9.88 -30.63
C PHE A 529 -6.28 9.85 -29.15
N PHE A 530 -6.41 11.02 -28.55
CA PHE A 530 -7.18 11.14 -27.32
C PHE A 530 -8.63 10.82 -27.68
N MET A 531 -9.07 9.59 -27.41
CA MET A 531 -10.47 9.25 -27.38
C MET A 531 -10.88 9.30 -25.91
N ASP A 532 -11.63 10.34 -25.53
CA ASP A 532 -12.39 10.34 -24.29
C ASP A 532 -13.42 9.19 -24.39
N LEU A 533 -13.36 8.25 -23.45
CA LEU A 533 -14.34 7.17 -23.27
C LEU A 533 -15.29 7.54 -22.14
#